data_AF-A0A0A1F8R1-F1
#
_entry.id   AF-A0A0A1F8R1-F1
#
_cell.length_a   1.000
_cell.length_b   1.000
_cell.length_c   1.000
_cell.angle_alpha   90.00
_cell.angle_beta   90.00
_cell.angle_gamma   90.00
#
_symmetry.space_group_name_H-M   'P 1'
#
loop_
_entity.id
_entity.type
_entity.pdbx_description
1 polymer ?
#
loop_
_entity_poly.entity_id
_entity_poly.type
_entity_poly.pdbx_seq_one_letter_code
_entity_poly.pdbx_strand_id
1 'polypeptide(L)'
;MDLGVVVYVDNKKETIEEFHWLYKSMIYSGLFARSDLIAVCHPDAIGALPKDEKITVIPSAPYADNNSEWAGYGYINSVANLCQPAVLEICKKYEFILKTDCDTFVTPAMVDFRPSGLCFGFGGYAYDEQVRKKLTECSLRWGFPHSGLHNVGASLLGPSEFVSNFILAQMDYCQKLLREEFHEFQGEWPGWCKNVLTMYAGELALRRTYPQQCSIGFLDHFPHVGRALGSDVLHIHAWHTEEYWSKRDFRAGKYAHIPLDEIDRATLGGYCHWLALSEVDHVRSSVEAGSR
;
A
#
# COMPACT_ATOMS: atom_id res chain seq x y z
N MET A 1 -17.20 -6.34 -10.94
CA MET A 1 -16.57 -5.54 -9.89
C MET A 1 -16.10 -4.24 -10.51
N ASP A 2 -16.24 -3.11 -9.82
CA ASP A 2 -15.81 -1.80 -10.33
C ASP A 2 -14.44 -1.36 -9.77
N LEU A 3 -13.99 -1.98 -8.67
CA LEU A 3 -12.71 -1.72 -8.01
C LEU A 3 -11.78 -2.94 -8.12
N GLY A 4 -10.55 -2.75 -8.58
CA GLY A 4 -9.47 -3.73 -8.44
C GLY A 4 -8.53 -3.33 -7.31
N VAL A 5 -8.31 -4.21 -6.33
CA VAL A 5 -7.26 -4.01 -5.31
C VAL A 5 -6.00 -4.73 -5.80
N VAL A 6 -4.91 -4.02 -6.05
CA VAL A 6 -3.66 -4.60 -6.57
C VAL A 6 -2.55 -4.50 -5.55
N VAL A 7 -1.85 -5.62 -5.33
CA VAL A 7 -0.79 -5.75 -4.33
C VAL A 7 0.32 -6.67 -4.84
N TYR A 8 1.56 -6.38 -4.45
CA TYR A 8 2.70 -7.29 -4.64
C TYR A 8 2.89 -8.15 -3.39
N VAL A 9 3.07 -9.46 -3.57
CA VAL A 9 3.25 -10.43 -2.49
C VAL A 9 4.58 -11.16 -2.66
N ASP A 10 5.50 -10.93 -1.75
CA ASP A 10 6.81 -11.60 -1.69
C ASP A 10 6.72 -12.98 -1.00
N ASN A 11 7.77 -13.81 -1.10
CA ASN A 11 7.81 -15.14 -0.46
C ASN A 11 8.25 -15.13 1.01
N LYS A 12 8.35 -13.94 1.62
CA LYS A 12 8.64 -13.81 3.05
C LYS A 12 7.41 -14.16 3.86
N LYS A 13 7.62 -14.87 4.97
CA LYS A 13 6.55 -15.29 5.89
C LYS A 13 5.73 -14.09 6.38
N GLU A 14 6.42 -13.00 6.70
CA GLU A 14 5.82 -11.75 7.18
C GLU A 14 4.91 -11.13 6.12
N THR A 15 5.32 -11.14 4.84
CA THR A 15 4.53 -10.59 3.74
C THR A 15 3.30 -11.45 3.45
N ILE A 16 3.40 -12.78 3.58
CA ILE A 16 2.25 -13.69 3.46
C ILE A 16 1.26 -13.47 4.61
N GLU A 17 1.75 -13.32 5.85
CA GLU A 17 0.93 -12.98 7.02
C GLU A 17 0.19 -11.65 6.79
N GLU A 18 0.91 -10.63 6.35
CA GLU A 18 0.38 -9.31 6.03
C GLU A 18 -0.68 -9.40 4.92
N PHE A 19 -0.45 -10.17 3.86
CA PHE A 19 -1.46 -10.39 2.82
C PHE A 19 -2.78 -10.92 3.40
N HIS A 20 -2.71 -11.81 4.40
CA HIS A 20 -3.90 -12.31 5.09
C HIS A 20 -4.60 -11.22 5.90
N TRP A 21 -3.89 -10.19 6.40
CA TRP A 21 -4.50 -9.04 7.05
C TRP A 21 -5.37 -8.25 6.06
N LEU A 22 -4.81 -7.90 4.89
CA LEU A 22 -5.54 -7.23 3.82
C LEU A 22 -6.74 -8.07 3.35
N TYR A 23 -6.53 -9.37 3.10
CA TYR A 23 -7.59 -10.27 2.66
C TYR A 23 -8.73 -10.36 3.70
N LYS A 24 -8.39 -10.55 4.98
CA LYS A 24 -9.39 -10.57 6.08
C LYS A 24 -10.13 -9.24 6.20
N SER A 25 -9.44 -8.11 6.01
CA SER A 25 -10.08 -6.80 6.06
C SER A 25 -11.05 -6.60 4.89
N MET A 26 -10.74 -7.12 3.69
CA MET A 26 -11.66 -7.10 2.54
C MET A 26 -12.92 -7.96 2.77
N ILE A 27 -12.80 -9.10 3.46
CA ILE A 27 -13.95 -9.90 3.91
C ILE A 27 -14.78 -9.08 4.90
N TYR A 28 -14.14 -8.62 5.98
CA TYR A 28 -14.84 -8.00 7.10
C TYR A 28 -15.51 -6.67 6.73
N SER A 29 -14.88 -5.88 5.86
CA SER A 29 -15.45 -4.63 5.36
C SER A 29 -16.60 -4.82 4.36
N GLY A 30 -16.79 -6.04 3.82
CA GLY A 30 -17.73 -6.30 2.73
C GLY A 30 -17.23 -5.82 1.36
N LEU A 31 -15.96 -5.44 1.23
CA LEU A 31 -15.42 -4.85 0.00
C LEU A 31 -15.46 -5.80 -1.20
N PHE A 32 -15.44 -7.11 -0.98
CA PHE A 32 -15.62 -8.12 -2.04
C PHE A 32 -16.98 -8.07 -2.73
N ALA A 33 -17.96 -7.30 -2.22
CA ALA A 33 -19.22 -7.07 -2.93
C ALA A 33 -19.03 -6.26 -4.23
N ARG A 34 -17.94 -5.49 -4.33
CA ARG A 34 -17.67 -4.61 -5.48
C ARG A 34 -16.25 -4.69 -6.03
N SER A 35 -15.37 -5.44 -5.37
CA SER A 35 -13.96 -5.54 -5.72
C SER A 35 -13.49 -6.97 -5.91
N ASP A 36 -12.39 -7.10 -6.66
CA ASP A 36 -11.56 -8.30 -6.72
C ASP A 36 -10.13 -7.93 -6.25
N LEU A 37 -9.39 -8.91 -5.74
CA LEU A 37 -8.01 -8.77 -5.29
C LEU A 37 -7.05 -9.35 -6.35
N ILE A 38 -6.12 -8.53 -6.82
CA ILE A 38 -5.11 -8.86 -7.82
C ILE A 38 -3.77 -9.01 -7.09
N ALA A 39 -3.34 -10.25 -6.87
CA ALA A 39 -2.10 -10.58 -6.17
C ALA A 39 -0.98 -10.85 -7.18
N VAL A 40 -0.08 -9.89 -7.38
CA VAL A 40 1.15 -10.09 -8.15
C VAL A 40 2.16 -10.77 -7.24
N CYS A 41 2.36 -12.06 -7.43
CA CYS A 41 2.85 -12.93 -6.37
C CYS A 41 4.13 -13.65 -6.77
N HIS A 42 5.11 -13.66 -5.87
CA HIS A 42 6.29 -14.51 -5.98
C HIS A 42 5.84 -15.97 -6.20
N PRO A 43 6.39 -16.71 -7.19
CA PRO A 43 5.94 -18.07 -7.51
C PRO A 43 5.85 -19.02 -6.30
N ASP A 44 6.86 -18.99 -5.44
CA ASP A 44 6.92 -19.82 -4.22
C ASP A 44 5.88 -19.45 -3.14
N ALA A 45 5.27 -18.26 -3.19
CA ALA A 45 4.27 -17.81 -2.22
C ALA A 45 2.84 -18.18 -2.62
N ILE A 46 2.60 -18.54 -3.89
CA ILE A 46 1.26 -18.80 -4.44
C ILE A 46 0.52 -19.88 -3.65
N GLY A 47 1.22 -20.96 -3.28
CA GLY A 47 0.63 -22.06 -2.52
C GLY A 47 0.18 -21.68 -1.11
N ALA A 48 0.66 -20.56 -0.57
CA ALA A 48 0.31 -20.05 0.75
C ALA A 48 -0.82 -19.01 0.71
N LEU A 49 -1.27 -18.55 -0.47
CA LEU A 49 -2.38 -17.62 -0.57
C LEU A 49 -3.73 -18.34 -0.40
N PRO A 50 -4.77 -17.66 0.13
CA PRO A 50 -6.12 -18.17 0.16
C PRO A 50 -6.62 -18.58 -1.22
N LYS A 51 -7.30 -19.73 -1.29
CA LYS A 51 -7.99 -20.18 -2.50
C LYS A 51 -9.39 -19.56 -2.53
N ASP A 52 -9.51 -18.46 -3.25
CA ASP A 52 -10.76 -17.70 -3.37
C ASP A 52 -10.91 -17.21 -4.81
N GLU A 53 -12.12 -17.33 -5.38
CA GLU A 53 -12.43 -16.86 -6.73
C GLU A 53 -12.30 -15.35 -6.89
N LYS A 54 -12.37 -14.60 -5.78
CA LYS A 54 -12.14 -13.15 -5.74
C LYS A 54 -10.67 -12.77 -5.84
N ILE A 55 -9.75 -13.74 -5.81
CA ILE A 55 -8.31 -13.49 -5.90
C ILE A 55 -7.82 -13.91 -7.28
N THR A 56 -7.36 -12.94 -8.08
CA THR A 56 -6.59 -13.19 -9.29
C THR A 56 -5.11 -13.19 -8.95
N VAL A 57 -4.46 -14.34 -9.06
CA VAL A 57 -3.01 -14.48 -8.83
C VAL A 57 -2.25 -14.35 -10.14
N ILE A 58 -1.24 -13.47 -10.17
CA ILE A 58 -0.33 -13.27 -11.29
C ILE A 58 1.08 -13.67 -10.83
N PRO A 59 1.60 -14.85 -11.23
CA PRO A 59 2.95 -15.26 -10.88
C PRO A 59 3.99 -14.28 -11.41
N SER A 60 4.89 -13.82 -10.57
CA SER A 60 5.87 -12.80 -10.93
C SER A 60 7.14 -12.92 -10.09
N ALA A 61 8.27 -13.23 -10.72
CA ALA A 61 9.56 -13.21 -10.03
C ALA A 61 9.91 -11.77 -9.60
N PRO A 62 10.59 -11.56 -8.46
CA PRO A 62 11.00 -10.23 -8.02
C PRO A 62 11.77 -9.50 -9.13
N TYR A 63 11.40 -8.25 -9.40
CA TYR A 63 12.08 -7.44 -10.41
C TYR A 63 13.57 -7.25 -10.09
N ALA A 64 13.91 -7.03 -8.82
CA ALA A 64 15.30 -6.84 -8.38
C ALA A 64 16.21 -8.04 -8.67
N ASP A 65 15.67 -9.26 -8.72
CA ASP A 65 16.46 -10.47 -8.97
C ASP A 65 16.99 -10.54 -10.41
N ASN A 66 16.28 -9.89 -11.35
CA ASN A 66 16.63 -9.86 -12.76
C ASN A 66 17.31 -8.55 -13.19
N ASN A 67 17.46 -7.57 -12.29
CA ASN A 67 17.99 -6.24 -12.59
C ASN A 67 19.00 -5.83 -11.52
N SER A 68 20.29 -6.11 -11.77
CA SER A 68 21.38 -6.01 -10.80
C SER A 68 21.60 -4.62 -10.19
N GLU A 69 21.21 -3.55 -10.88
CA GLU A 69 21.27 -2.18 -10.36
C GLU A 69 20.34 -1.96 -9.15
N TRP A 70 19.35 -2.84 -8.98
CA TRP A 70 18.43 -2.87 -7.84
C TRP A 70 18.80 -3.88 -6.76
N ALA A 71 19.97 -4.51 -6.87
CA ALA A 71 20.44 -5.47 -5.86
C ALA A 71 20.40 -4.84 -4.46
N GLY A 72 19.82 -5.57 -3.49
CA GLY A 72 19.65 -5.12 -2.12
C GLY A 72 18.49 -4.13 -1.88
N TYR A 73 17.74 -3.73 -2.91
CA TYR A 73 16.60 -2.81 -2.79
C TYR A 73 15.29 -3.50 -3.17
N GLY A 74 14.79 -4.38 -2.30
CA GLY A 74 13.57 -5.17 -2.56
C GLY A 74 12.28 -4.35 -2.69
N TYR A 75 12.24 -3.11 -2.19
CA TYR A 75 11.06 -2.24 -2.30
C TYR A 75 10.69 -1.89 -3.75
N ILE A 76 11.62 -2.01 -4.71
CA ILE A 76 11.29 -1.81 -6.13
C ILE A 76 10.28 -2.84 -6.64
N ASN A 77 10.22 -4.03 -6.05
CA ASN A 77 9.36 -5.11 -6.51
C ASN A 77 7.88 -4.72 -6.41
N SER A 78 7.48 -3.95 -5.39
CA SER A 78 6.10 -3.47 -5.24
C SER A 78 5.72 -2.32 -6.19
N VAL A 79 6.66 -1.86 -7.02
CA VAL A 79 6.41 -0.88 -8.10
C VAL A 79 6.57 -1.56 -9.46
N ALA A 80 7.74 -2.14 -9.71
CA ALA A 80 8.11 -2.68 -11.01
C ALA A 80 7.28 -3.91 -11.41
N ASN A 81 6.99 -4.82 -10.47
CA ASN A 81 6.14 -5.97 -10.77
C ASN A 81 4.70 -5.55 -11.10
N LEU A 82 4.21 -4.45 -10.52
CA LEU A 82 2.88 -3.91 -10.80
C LEU A 82 2.80 -3.21 -12.17
N CYS A 83 3.95 -2.81 -12.74
CA CYS A 83 4.04 -2.22 -14.08
C CYS A 83 4.05 -3.27 -15.21
N GLN A 84 4.02 -4.57 -14.90
CA GLN A 84 4.07 -5.61 -15.92
C GLN A 84 2.82 -5.55 -16.83
N PRO A 85 2.97 -5.77 -18.15
CA PRO A 85 1.84 -5.68 -19.08
C PRO A 85 0.63 -6.52 -18.67
N ALA A 86 0.85 -7.75 -18.18
CA ALA A 86 -0.23 -8.62 -17.73
C ALA A 86 -1.04 -8.03 -16.56
N VAL A 87 -0.37 -7.32 -15.65
CA VAL A 87 -1.02 -6.64 -14.51
C VAL A 87 -1.83 -5.45 -15.02
N LEU A 88 -1.23 -4.61 -15.87
CA LEU A 88 -1.90 -3.45 -16.45
C LEU A 88 -3.14 -3.84 -17.26
N GLU A 89 -3.08 -4.91 -18.05
CA GLU A 89 -4.23 -5.42 -18.81
C GLU A 89 -5.38 -5.90 -17.90
N ILE A 90 -5.06 -6.47 -16.73
CA ILE A 90 -6.08 -6.85 -15.75
C ILE A 90 -6.66 -5.61 -15.08
N CYS A 91 -5.84 -4.63 -14.71
CA CYS A 91 -6.30 -3.38 -14.12
C CYS A 91 -7.29 -2.61 -15.03
N LYS A 92 -7.14 -2.69 -16.36
CA LYS A 92 -8.07 -2.07 -17.33
C LYS A 92 -9.50 -2.60 -17.26
N LYS A 93 -9.75 -3.74 -16.60
CA LYS A 93 -11.11 -4.30 -16.44
C LYS A 93 -11.94 -3.61 -15.36
N TYR A 94 -11.31 -2.80 -14.52
CA TYR A 94 -11.94 -2.11 -13.41
C TYR A 94 -12.05 -0.62 -13.74
N GLU A 95 -13.02 0.06 -13.13
CA GLU A 95 -13.17 1.52 -13.23
C GLU A 95 -12.15 2.23 -12.31
N PHE A 96 -11.91 1.65 -11.14
CA PHE A 96 -10.99 2.15 -10.13
C PHE A 96 -9.96 1.10 -9.73
N ILE A 97 -8.76 1.55 -9.37
CA ILE A 97 -7.71 0.70 -8.80
C ILE A 97 -7.27 1.25 -7.45
N LEU A 98 -7.19 0.38 -6.45
CA LEU A 98 -6.41 0.59 -5.23
C LEU A 98 -5.09 -0.16 -5.36
N LYS A 99 -3.98 0.53 -5.62
CA LYS A 99 -2.64 0.00 -5.39
C LYS A 99 -2.34 0.13 -3.90
N THR A 100 -1.98 -0.98 -3.25
CA THR A 100 -1.63 -0.98 -1.83
C THR A 100 -0.51 -1.99 -1.53
N ASP A 101 -0.08 -2.05 -0.28
CA ASP A 101 0.90 -3.00 0.26
C ASP A 101 0.19 -4.10 1.07
N CYS A 102 0.88 -5.21 1.32
CA CYS A 102 0.30 -6.32 2.08
C CYS A 102 -0.02 -5.92 3.52
N ASP A 103 0.78 -5.06 4.14
CA ASP A 103 0.67 -4.71 5.56
C ASP A 103 -0.39 -3.65 5.84
N THR A 104 -1.55 -3.80 5.22
CA THR A 104 -2.62 -2.80 5.21
C THR A 104 -3.98 -3.43 5.47
N PHE A 105 -4.94 -2.57 5.84
CA PHE A 105 -6.31 -2.94 6.14
C PHE A 105 -7.25 -1.96 5.45
N VAL A 106 -8.09 -2.46 4.54
CA VAL A 106 -9.25 -1.70 4.04
C VAL A 106 -10.36 -1.68 5.09
N THR A 107 -11.17 -0.62 5.09
CA THR A 107 -12.28 -0.45 6.04
C THR A 107 -13.64 -0.46 5.32
N PRO A 108 -14.77 -0.54 6.05
CA PRO A 108 -16.10 -0.41 5.46
C PRO A 108 -16.32 0.89 4.66
N ALA A 109 -15.62 1.97 5.00
CA ALA A 109 -15.75 3.25 4.29
C ALA A 109 -15.34 3.17 2.81
N MET A 110 -14.48 2.20 2.44
CA MET A 110 -14.06 1.96 1.06
C MET A 110 -15.20 1.45 0.17
N VAL A 111 -16.23 0.81 0.73
CA VAL A 111 -17.32 0.18 -0.03
C VAL A 111 -18.06 1.21 -0.89
N ASP A 112 -18.39 2.37 -0.33
CA ASP A 112 -19.18 3.38 -1.03
C ASP A 112 -18.32 4.45 -1.72
N PHE A 113 -17.02 4.53 -1.39
CA PHE A 113 -16.15 5.57 -1.91
C PHE A 113 -15.82 5.36 -3.40
N ARG A 114 -15.96 6.43 -4.19
CA ARG A 114 -15.55 6.51 -5.60
C ARG A 114 -14.66 7.74 -5.80
N PRO A 115 -13.38 7.57 -6.15
CA PRO A 115 -12.48 8.70 -6.35
C PRO A 115 -12.78 9.43 -7.68
N SER A 116 -12.79 10.76 -7.67
CA SER A 116 -12.85 11.57 -8.90
C SER A 116 -11.47 11.91 -9.47
N GLY A 117 -10.40 11.58 -8.75
CA GLY A 117 -9.00 11.81 -9.11
C GLY A 117 -8.09 10.83 -8.36
N LEU A 118 -6.81 11.17 -8.18
CA LEU A 118 -5.90 10.32 -7.42
C LEU A 118 -5.99 10.58 -5.91
N CYS A 119 -6.16 9.55 -5.10
CA CYS A 119 -6.13 9.60 -3.66
C CYS A 119 -4.88 8.88 -3.17
N PHE A 120 -4.02 9.57 -2.43
CA PHE A 120 -2.79 9.00 -1.92
C PHE A 120 -2.87 8.80 -0.41
N GLY A 121 -2.14 7.79 0.06
CA GLY A 121 -1.81 7.68 1.46
C GLY A 121 -0.76 8.70 1.89
N PHE A 122 -0.41 8.66 3.16
CA PHE A 122 0.64 9.47 3.74
C PHE A 122 1.94 8.66 3.84
N GLY A 123 3.07 9.20 3.39
CA GLY A 123 4.34 8.48 3.26
C GLY A 123 5.44 8.82 4.29
N GLY A 124 5.33 9.93 5.02
CA GLY A 124 6.20 10.26 6.17
C GLY A 124 7.73 10.27 5.93
N TYR A 125 8.22 10.58 4.73
CA TYR A 125 9.66 10.58 4.41
C TYR A 125 10.32 11.96 4.26
N ALA A 126 9.52 13.00 4.06
CA ALA A 126 9.95 14.37 3.81
C ALA A 126 9.65 15.24 5.04
N TYR A 127 10.12 14.82 6.21
CA TYR A 127 10.15 15.66 7.42
C TYR A 127 11.41 16.54 7.47
N ASP A 128 12.51 16.03 6.91
CA ASP A 128 13.77 16.74 6.78
C ASP A 128 13.70 17.77 5.64
N GLU A 129 14.13 19.01 5.91
CA GLU A 129 14.17 20.10 4.92
C GLU A 129 15.12 19.77 3.75
N GLN A 130 16.21 19.04 4.00
CA GLN A 130 17.15 18.58 2.98
C GLN A 130 16.45 17.67 1.97
N VAL A 131 15.60 16.74 2.43
CA VAL A 131 14.83 15.85 1.55
C VAL A 131 13.87 16.66 0.67
N ARG A 132 13.13 17.61 1.26
CA ARG A 132 12.22 18.48 0.51
C ARG A 132 12.95 19.32 -0.54
N LYS A 133 14.11 19.85 -0.18
CA LYS A 133 14.98 20.62 -1.09
C LYS A 133 15.46 19.75 -2.24
N LYS A 134 15.94 18.54 -1.97
CA LYS A 134 16.38 17.58 -3.00
C LYS A 134 15.27 17.21 -3.98
N LEU A 135 14.06 16.94 -3.47
CA LEU A 135 12.89 16.67 -4.31
C LEU A 135 12.55 17.87 -5.20
N THR A 136 12.60 19.09 -4.64
CA THR A 136 12.38 20.33 -5.38
C THR A 136 13.43 20.54 -6.47
N GLU A 137 14.70 20.31 -6.16
CA GLU A 137 15.82 20.41 -7.11
C GLU A 137 15.69 19.39 -8.25
N CYS A 138 15.36 18.13 -7.94
CA CYS A 138 15.11 17.10 -8.95
C CYS A 138 13.94 17.48 -9.85
N SER A 139 12.80 17.84 -9.27
CA SER A 139 11.58 18.24 -9.98
C SER A 139 11.84 19.42 -10.93
N LEU A 140 12.54 20.46 -10.44
CA LEU A 140 12.93 21.62 -11.24
C LEU A 140 13.88 21.24 -12.38
N ARG A 141 14.92 20.46 -12.09
CA ARG A 141 15.91 20.00 -13.08
C ARG A 141 15.26 19.16 -14.19
N TRP A 142 14.17 18.47 -13.88
CA TRP A 142 13.44 17.62 -14.82
C TRP A 142 12.28 18.33 -15.54
N GLY A 143 12.15 19.65 -15.33
CA GLY A 143 11.25 20.50 -16.11
C GLY A 143 9.82 20.61 -15.58
N PHE A 144 9.56 20.20 -14.34
CA PHE A 144 8.26 20.35 -13.69
C PHE A 144 8.44 20.87 -12.25
N PRO A 145 8.32 22.19 -12.01
CA PRO A 145 8.55 22.75 -10.68
C PRO A 145 7.68 22.11 -9.59
N HIS A 146 8.28 21.84 -8.43
CA HIS A 146 7.58 21.21 -7.31
C HIS A 146 6.52 22.17 -6.71
N SER A 147 5.33 21.67 -6.39
CA SER A 147 4.20 22.48 -5.91
C SER A 147 4.04 22.47 -4.38
N GLY A 148 5.04 22.00 -3.66
CA GLY A 148 5.09 22.00 -2.18
C GLY A 148 4.34 20.86 -1.49
N LEU A 149 3.63 20.01 -2.23
CA LEU A 149 2.97 18.84 -1.64
C LEU A 149 3.97 17.69 -1.51
N HIS A 150 4.22 17.28 -0.27
CA HIS A 150 5.19 16.25 0.09
C HIS A 150 4.54 15.08 0.81
N ASN A 151 5.29 13.99 1.01
CA ASN A 151 4.87 12.81 1.80
C ASN A 151 3.71 12.04 1.15
N VAL A 152 3.75 11.89 -0.16
CA VAL A 152 2.82 11.02 -0.90
C VAL A 152 3.14 9.56 -0.58
N GLY A 153 2.16 8.83 -0.04
CA GLY A 153 2.28 7.45 0.41
C GLY A 153 2.45 6.41 -0.70
N ALA A 154 2.67 5.15 -0.29
CA ALA A 154 2.79 4.03 -1.20
C ALA A 154 1.43 3.57 -1.74
N SER A 155 0.35 3.76 -0.97
CA SER A 155 -1.00 3.42 -1.39
C SER A 155 -1.61 4.52 -2.26
N LEU A 156 -2.31 4.09 -3.31
CA LEU A 156 -2.92 4.95 -4.31
C LEU A 156 -4.27 4.38 -4.74
N LEU A 157 -5.32 5.19 -4.66
CA LEU A 157 -6.66 4.89 -5.17
C LEU A 157 -7.02 5.89 -6.27
N GLY A 158 -7.59 5.45 -7.38
CA GLY A 158 -8.06 6.38 -8.41
C GLY A 158 -8.67 5.67 -9.61
N PRO A 159 -9.13 6.43 -10.63
CA PRO A 159 -9.50 5.87 -11.92
C PRO A 159 -8.38 5.00 -12.50
N SER A 160 -8.70 3.84 -13.05
CA SER A 160 -7.71 2.84 -13.51
C SER A 160 -6.68 3.40 -14.48
N GLU A 161 -7.11 4.28 -15.40
CA GLU A 161 -6.21 4.96 -16.33
C GLU A 161 -5.19 5.85 -15.60
N PHE A 162 -5.65 6.60 -14.59
CA PHE A 162 -4.80 7.53 -13.85
C PHE A 162 -3.79 6.77 -12.99
N VAL A 163 -4.23 5.69 -12.34
CA VAL A 163 -3.35 4.82 -11.56
C VAL A 163 -2.31 4.15 -12.47
N SER A 164 -2.71 3.64 -13.64
CA SER A 164 -1.80 3.02 -14.60
C SER A 164 -0.74 4.00 -15.12
N ASN A 165 -1.15 5.22 -15.49
CA ASN A 165 -0.22 6.27 -15.90
C ASN A 165 0.73 6.68 -14.77
N PHE A 166 0.23 6.73 -13.54
CA PHE A 166 1.04 7.06 -12.37
C PHE A 166 2.10 6.00 -12.10
N ILE A 167 1.75 4.71 -12.04
CA ILE A 167 2.72 3.64 -11.68
C ILE A 167 3.82 3.52 -12.73
N LEU A 168 3.50 3.70 -14.02
CA LEU A 168 4.48 3.75 -15.10
C LEU A 168 5.44 4.94 -14.91
N ALA A 169 4.91 6.13 -14.65
CA ALA A 169 5.73 7.31 -14.37
C ALA A 169 6.58 7.13 -13.09
N GLN A 170 6.04 6.48 -12.06
CA GLN A 170 6.78 6.17 -10.83
C GLN A 170 7.96 5.25 -11.13
N MET A 171 7.78 4.24 -11.98
CA MET A 171 8.88 3.36 -12.38
C MET A 171 9.96 4.12 -13.16
N ASP A 172 9.58 5.00 -14.08
CA ASP A 172 10.52 5.85 -14.82
C ASP A 172 11.36 6.72 -13.88
N TYR A 173 10.71 7.31 -12.86
CA TYR A 173 11.41 8.12 -11.86
C TYR A 173 12.23 7.29 -10.87
N CYS A 174 11.85 6.05 -10.60
CA CYS A 174 12.70 5.12 -9.86
C CYS A 174 14.04 4.94 -10.60
N GLN A 175 13.99 4.62 -11.89
CA GLN A 175 15.19 4.46 -12.72
C GLN A 175 16.00 5.76 -12.85
N LYS A 176 15.32 6.91 -12.93
CA LYS A 176 15.99 8.22 -13.04
C LYS A 176 16.69 8.62 -11.74
N LEU A 177 16.02 8.48 -10.58
CA LEU A 177 16.63 8.72 -9.28
C LEU A 177 17.80 7.76 -9.02
N LEU A 178 17.65 6.48 -9.37
CA LEU A 178 18.73 5.52 -9.20
C LEU A 178 19.98 5.93 -9.98
N ARG A 179 19.82 6.39 -11.23
CA ARG A 179 20.93 6.83 -12.08
C ARG A 179 21.54 8.16 -11.66
N GLU A 180 20.72 9.15 -11.33
CA GLU A 180 21.18 10.53 -11.11
C GLU A 180 21.56 10.83 -9.64
N GLU A 181 20.91 10.19 -8.67
CA GLU A 181 21.04 10.55 -7.25
C GLU A 181 21.62 9.40 -6.40
N PHE A 182 21.39 8.13 -6.79
CA PHE A 182 21.74 6.97 -5.95
C PHE A 182 22.63 5.93 -6.63
N HIS A 183 23.32 6.29 -7.72
CA HIS A 183 24.19 5.37 -8.45
C HIS A 183 25.42 4.99 -7.59
N GLU A 184 26.04 5.99 -6.97
CA GLU A 184 27.23 5.81 -6.09
C GLU A 184 26.95 6.24 -4.64
N PHE A 185 25.76 6.78 -4.37
CA PHE A 185 25.37 7.30 -3.06
C PHE A 185 24.18 6.51 -2.52
N GLN A 186 24.28 6.04 -1.27
CA GLN A 186 23.18 5.33 -0.61
C GLN A 186 22.42 6.21 0.37
N GLY A 187 23.11 7.17 1.00
CA GLY A 187 22.55 8.02 2.05
C GLY A 187 22.16 7.27 3.32
N GLU A 188 21.73 8.03 4.33
CA GLU A 188 21.34 7.51 5.65
C GLU A 188 19.92 7.96 6.00
N TRP A 189 19.20 7.12 6.73
CA TRP A 189 17.86 7.41 7.22
C TRP A 189 17.90 7.78 8.72
N PRO A 190 17.21 8.85 9.16
CA PRO A 190 16.43 9.79 8.35
C PRO A 190 17.31 10.73 7.51
N GLY A 191 16.86 11.06 6.29
CA GLY A 191 17.61 11.91 5.34
C GLY A 191 17.39 11.52 3.88
N TRP A 192 18.15 12.12 2.97
CA TRP A 192 18.14 11.75 1.55
C TRP A 192 18.81 10.38 1.36
N CYS A 193 18.00 9.32 1.25
CA CYS A 193 18.47 7.94 1.31
C CYS A 193 17.80 7.06 0.25
N LYS A 194 18.58 6.15 -0.37
CA LYS A 194 18.11 5.21 -1.39
C LYS A 194 17.00 4.30 -0.85
N ASN A 195 16.99 3.99 0.45
CA ASN A 195 15.96 3.15 1.08
C ASN A 195 14.53 3.68 0.92
N VAL A 196 14.37 4.95 0.52
CA VAL A 196 13.07 5.63 0.37
C VAL A 196 12.81 6.06 -1.08
N LEU A 197 13.64 5.58 -2.02
CA LEU A 197 13.65 6.00 -3.42
C LEU A 197 12.29 5.83 -4.11
N THR A 198 11.56 4.75 -3.86
CA THR A 198 10.23 4.50 -4.48
C THR A 198 9.19 5.52 -4.04
N MET A 199 9.31 6.05 -2.82
CA MET A 199 8.44 7.10 -2.30
C MET A 199 8.78 8.46 -2.92
N TYR A 200 10.07 8.79 -3.03
CA TYR A 200 10.54 9.97 -3.76
C TYR A 200 10.08 9.95 -5.23
N ALA A 201 10.20 8.79 -5.88
CA ALA A 201 9.75 8.59 -7.25
C ALA A 201 8.22 8.77 -7.38
N GLY A 202 7.44 8.30 -6.39
CA GLY A 202 5.99 8.49 -6.35
C GLY A 202 5.61 9.98 -6.29
N GLU A 203 6.28 10.76 -5.46
CA GLU A 203 6.06 12.22 -5.38
C GLU A 203 6.37 12.91 -6.72
N LEU A 204 7.51 12.59 -7.34
CA LEU A 204 7.92 13.17 -8.62
C LEU A 204 7.00 12.72 -9.77
N ALA A 205 6.50 11.48 -9.72
CA ALA A 205 5.51 10.96 -10.67
C ALA A 205 4.19 11.73 -10.59
N LEU A 206 3.67 11.97 -9.39
CA LEU A 206 2.45 12.74 -9.18
C LEU A 206 2.58 14.15 -9.79
N ARG A 207 3.72 14.81 -9.58
CA ARG A 207 3.95 16.17 -10.10
C ARG A 207 3.93 16.20 -11.62
N ARG A 208 4.42 15.15 -12.28
CA ARG A 208 4.44 15.07 -13.74
C ARG A 208 3.06 14.78 -14.33
N THR A 209 2.23 13.99 -13.66
CA THR A 209 0.99 13.45 -14.21
C THR A 209 -0.24 14.27 -13.84
N TYR A 210 -0.52 14.46 -12.54
CA TYR A 210 -1.79 15.02 -12.05
C TYR A 210 -1.62 16.01 -10.89
N PRO A 211 -0.78 17.07 -11.00
CA PRO A 211 -0.39 17.90 -9.88
C PRO A 211 -1.54 18.65 -9.16
N GLN A 212 -2.72 18.75 -9.77
CA GLN A 212 -3.89 19.46 -9.22
C GLN A 212 -5.12 18.56 -8.99
N GLN A 213 -5.04 17.25 -9.27
CA GLN A 213 -6.17 16.33 -9.15
C GLN A 213 -5.84 15.21 -8.16
N CYS A 214 -5.39 15.58 -6.96
CA CYS A 214 -5.15 14.62 -5.91
C CYS A 214 -5.63 15.03 -4.52
N SER A 215 -6.00 14.04 -3.72
CA SER A 215 -6.26 14.16 -2.28
C SER A 215 -5.30 13.29 -1.47
N ILE A 216 -5.03 13.69 -0.23
CA ILE A 216 -4.28 12.93 0.76
C ILE A 216 -5.10 12.88 2.04
N GLY A 217 -4.95 11.80 2.80
CA GLY A 217 -5.51 11.69 4.15
C GLY A 217 -6.77 10.85 4.25
N PHE A 218 -7.10 10.08 3.21
CA PHE A 218 -8.09 9.00 3.24
C PHE A 218 -7.47 7.61 3.31
N LEU A 219 -6.21 7.48 2.86
CA LEU A 219 -5.44 6.25 2.84
C LEU A 219 -4.24 6.33 3.78
N ASP A 220 -3.72 5.16 4.14
CA ASP A 220 -2.56 4.95 5.02
C ASP A 220 -2.72 5.63 6.38
N HIS A 221 -3.90 5.51 6.97
CA HIS A 221 -4.10 5.94 8.35
C HIS A 221 -3.26 5.08 9.29
N PHE A 222 -2.80 5.72 10.37
CA PHE A 222 -2.14 5.03 11.47
C PHE A 222 -3.16 4.23 12.29
N PRO A 223 -2.80 3.05 12.83
CA PRO A 223 -3.66 2.20 13.65
C PRO A 223 -3.77 2.71 15.10
N HIS A 224 -4.14 3.99 15.28
CA HIS A 224 -4.25 4.62 16.59
C HIS A 224 -5.45 4.08 17.37
N VAL A 225 -5.22 3.68 18.63
CA VAL A 225 -6.29 3.29 19.56
C VAL A 225 -7.25 4.42 19.90
N GLY A 226 -6.74 5.66 19.98
CA GLY A 226 -7.56 6.83 20.33
C GLY A 226 -8.47 7.33 19.21
N ARG A 227 -8.37 6.75 18.01
CA ARG A 227 -9.16 7.17 16.84
C ARG A 227 -10.23 6.12 16.53
N ALA A 228 -11.48 6.55 16.51
CA ALA A 228 -12.60 5.73 16.07
C ALA A 228 -12.51 5.43 14.57
N LEU A 229 -13.03 4.26 14.17
CA LEU A 229 -13.19 3.87 12.78
C LEU A 229 -14.35 4.67 12.17
N GLY A 230 -14.01 5.69 11.38
CA GLY A 230 -14.96 6.60 10.74
C GLY A 230 -15.09 6.39 9.23
N SER A 231 -16.05 7.09 8.62
CA SER A 231 -16.27 7.10 7.17
C SER A 231 -15.19 7.86 6.38
N ASP A 232 -14.30 8.57 7.08
CA ASP A 232 -13.15 9.29 6.54
C ASP A 232 -11.89 8.42 6.43
N VAL A 233 -11.90 7.22 7.00
CA VAL A 233 -10.74 6.31 7.01
C VAL A 233 -11.02 5.16 6.06
N LEU A 234 -10.54 5.23 4.81
CA LEU A 234 -10.78 4.16 3.83
C LEU A 234 -9.80 2.99 3.99
N HIS A 235 -8.60 3.29 4.47
CA HIS A 235 -7.46 2.39 4.47
C HIS A 235 -6.48 2.72 5.60
N ILE A 236 -6.06 1.71 6.34
CA ILE A 236 -5.14 1.79 7.47
C ILE A 236 -3.87 1.04 7.08
N HIS A 237 -2.70 1.63 7.33
CA HIS A 237 -1.42 0.99 7.09
C HIS A 237 -0.83 0.60 8.46
N ALA A 238 -0.30 -0.63 8.58
CA ALA A 238 0.32 -1.16 9.80
C ALA A 238 1.69 -0.51 10.10
N TRP A 239 1.71 0.82 10.26
CA TRP A 239 2.91 1.58 10.56
C TRP A 239 3.56 1.13 11.87
N HIS A 240 4.87 1.39 11.97
CA HIS A 240 5.56 1.31 13.24
C HIS A 240 5.11 2.49 14.11
N THR A 241 4.37 2.19 15.15
CA THR A 241 3.92 3.15 16.16
C THR A 241 4.40 2.68 17.55
N GLU A 242 4.58 3.62 18.46
CA GLU A 242 4.87 3.34 19.87
C GLU A 242 3.59 3.08 20.69
N GLU A 243 2.44 3.40 20.12
CA GLU A 243 1.11 3.20 20.69
C GLU A 243 0.50 1.86 20.26
N TYR A 244 -0.49 1.40 21.02
CA TYR A 244 -1.37 0.32 20.61
C TYR A 244 -2.21 0.80 19.41
N TRP A 245 -2.29 0.07 18.29
CA TRP A 245 -1.67 -1.22 17.96
C TRP A 245 -0.47 -1.02 17.00
N SER A 246 0.61 -1.79 17.13
CA SER A 246 1.71 -1.80 16.14
C SER A 246 2.09 -3.20 15.68
N LYS A 247 2.41 -3.37 14.39
CA LYS A 247 2.80 -4.67 13.83
C LYS A 247 4.02 -5.29 14.50
N ARG A 248 4.99 -4.45 14.91
CA ARG A 248 6.21 -4.90 15.60
C ARG A 248 5.87 -5.54 16.93
N ASP A 249 5.05 -4.87 17.73
CA ASP A 249 4.71 -5.31 19.07
C ASP A 249 3.74 -6.50 19.05
N PHE A 250 2.85 -6.55 18.04
CA PHE A 250 2.02 -7.72 17.75
C PHE A 250 2.88 -8.97 17.47
N ARG A 251 3.84 -8.88 16.54
CA ARG A 251 4.75 -9.99 16.21
C ARG A 251 5.65 -10.39 17.38
N ALA A 252 6.00 -9.45 18.24
CA ALA A 252 6.74 -9.73 19.48
C ALA A 252 5.87 -10.39 20.57
N GLY A 253 4.58 -10.65 20.29
CA GLY A 253 3.64 -11.28 21.22
C GLY A 253 3.18 -10.37 22.36
N LYS A 254 3.44 -9.05 22.31
CA LYS A 254 3.09 -8.15 23.41
C LYS A 254 1.60 -8.09 23.69
N TYR A 255 0.75 -8.40 22.70
CA TYR A 255 -0.70 -8.37 22.83
C TYR A 255 -1.34 -9.75 23.06
N ALA A 256 -0.55 -10.83 23.20
CA ALA A 256 -1.06 -12.20 23.32
C ALA A 256 -1.92 -12.46 24.58
N HIS A 257 -1.88 -11.54 25.54
CA HIS A 257 -2.68 -11.57 26.76
C HIS A 257 -4.09 -10.99 26.58
N ILE A 258 -4.38 -10.32 25.44
CA ILE A 258 -5.68 -9.72 25.14
C ILE A 258 -6.52 -10.75 24.38
N PRO A 259 -7.63 -11.26 24.96
CA PRO A 259 -8.52 -12.19 24.28
C PRO A 259 -9.19 -11.56 23.04
N LEU A 260 -9.49 -12.39 22.04
CA LEU A 260 -10.03 -11.92 20.75
C LEU A 260 -11.37 -11.17 20.90
N ASP A 261 -12.22 -11.59 21.84
CA ASP A 261 -13.53 -11.01 22.13
C ASP A 261 -13.47 -9.72 22.96
N GLU A 262 -12.32 -9.42 23.57
CA GLU A 262 -12.08 -8.17 24.31
C GLU A 262 -11.52 -7.04 23.42
N ILE A 263 -11.15 -7.33 22.17
CA ILE A 263 -10.57 -6.33 21.27
C ILE A 263 -11.66 -5.37 20.75
N ASP A 264 -11.49 -4.07 21.05
CA ASP A 264 -12.41 -3.02 20.58
C ASP A 264 -12.22 -2.70 19.08
N ARG A 265 -13.04 -3.35 18.25
CA ARG A 265 -13.07 -3.18 16.79
C ARG A 265 -13.56 -1.81 16.32
N ALA A 266 -14.10 -0.96 17.20
CA ALA A 266 -14.55 0.38 16.84
C ALA A 266 -13.40 1.40 16.75
N THR A 267 -12.19 1.03 17.19
CA THR A 267 -10.97 1.85 17.07
C THR A 267 -10.10 1.39 15.91
N LEU A 268 -9.28 2.26 15.33
CA LEU A 268 -8.36 1.87 14.25
C LEU A 268 -7.37 0.79 14.72
N GLY A 269 -6.82 0.96 15.93
CA GLY A 269 -5.88 0.00 16.52
C GLY A 269 -6.53 -1.36 16.81
N GLY A 270 -7.69 -1.39 17.44
CA GLY A 270 -8.39 -2.64 17.74
C GLY A 270 -8.95 -3.33 16.49
N TYR A 271 -9.39 -2.58 15.47
CA TYR A 271 -9.75 -3.13 14.16
C TYR A 271 -8.56 -3.90 13.54
N CYS A 272 -7.38 -3.29 13.50
CA CYS A 272 -6.17 -3.93 13.00
C CYS A 272 -5.76 -5.13 13.85
N HIS A 273 -5.79 -5.01 15.18
CA HIS A 273 -5.42 -6.09 16.08
C HIS A 273 -6.33 -7.31 15.92
N TRP A 274 -7.65 -7.09 15.94
CA TRP A 274 -8.62 -8.17 15.80
C TRP A 274 -8.46 -8.89 14.45
N LEU A 275 -8.29 -8.14 13.36
CA LEU A 275 -8.05 -8.73 12.05
C LEU A 275 -6.72 -9.45 11.97
N ALA A 276 -5.64 -8.91 12.56
CA ALA A 276 -4.34 -9.57 12.57
C ALA A 276 -4.39 -10.91 13.33
N LEU A 277 -5.10 -10.96 14.45
CA LEU A 277 -5.23 -12.13 15.33
C LEU A 277 -6.26 -13.16 14.84
N SER A 278 -7.33 -12.75 14.14
CA SER A 278 -8.42 -13.65 13.74
C SER A 278 -8.02 -14.63 12.65
N GLU A 279 -8.56 -15.84 12.71
CA GLU A 279 -8.55 -16.77 11.57
C GLU A 279 -9.56 -16.36 10.50
N VAL A 280 -9.29 -16.70 9.23
CA VAL A 280 -10.14 -16.32 8.09
C VAL A 280 -11.60 -16.78 8.29
N ASP A 281 -11.81 -18.01 8.75
CA ASP A 281 -13.16 -18.56 8.94
C ASP A 281 -13.92 -17.84 10.06
N HIS A 282 -13.21 -17.42 11.12
CA HIS A 282 -13.80 -16.60 12.18
C HIS A 282 -14.28 -15.25 11.63
N VAL A 283 -13.47 -14.60 10.78
CA VAL A 283 -13.86 -13.34 10.14
C VAL A 283 -15.11 -13.52 9.28
N ARG A 284 -15.18 -14.58 8.46
CA ARG A 284 -16.35 -14.87 7.62
C ARG A 284 -17.62 -15.06 8.46
N SER A 285 -17.56 -15.89 9.50
CA SER A 285 -18.71 -16.12 10.39
C SER A 285 -19.17 -14.85 11.10
N SER A 286 -18.26 -13.93 11.44
CA SER A 286 -18.62 -12.65 12.08
C SER A 286 -19.45 -11.74 11.17
N VAL A 287 -19.22 -11.76 9.86
CA VAL A 287 -19.97 -10.98 8.87
C VAL A 287 -21.37 -11.58 8.67
N GLU A 288 -21.48 -12.90 8.61
CA GLU A 288 -22.77 -13.61 8.48
C GLU A 288 -23.66 -13.43 9.70
N ALA A 289 -23.08 -13.38 10.90
CA ALA A 289 -23.81 -13.18 12.14
C ALA A 289 -24.35 -11.74 12.27
N GLY A 290 -23.61 -10.74 11.80
CA GLY A 290 -24.04 -9.33 11.79
C GLY A 290 -25.06 -8.96 10.70
N SER A 291 -25.30 -9.86 9.74
CA SER A 291 -26.26 -9.67 8.63
C SER A 291 -27.67 -10.23 8.92
N ARG A 292 -27.90 -10.81 10.11
CA ARG A 292 -29.19 -11.33 10.60
C ARG A 292 -29.78 -10.41 11.65
#